data_AF-A0A328WVM0-F1
#
_entry.id   AF-A0A328WVM0-F1
#
_cell.length_a   1.000
_cell.length_b   1.000
_cell.length_c   1.000
_cell.angle_alpha   90.00
_cell.angle_beta   90.00
_cell.angle_gamma   90.00
#
_symmetry.space_group_name_H-M   'P 1'
#
loop_
_entity.id
_entity.type
_entity.pdbx_description
1 polymer ?
#
loop_
_entity_poly.entity_id
_entity_poly.type
_entity_poly.pdbx_seq_one_letter_code
_entity_poly.pdbx_strand_id
1 'polypeptide(L)'
;MKKLLLFIIVALSLNINAQTTIFAEDWDGNGPGINEWILYNIDNRTPVGPGGIDGEALSFLIQDAWTVLSFEQIQGANSLFEAYPAAATGMEGNIIASNSWYTPVGIANDWLVSPLITIPEGATNISLNWAATSLGATAFLEDYRVHLSPTGGSQVANFTTLLIDVNNELNTGNYRTQALSNNLAGTSIRFAFQNDGNDQYVMFLDNITLTATVPLSSNDFFANNFKIYPNPAKDVINLATSTTLIENVVVTDLNGRTVKSFNLNGLTQAELNISDLTSGMYFVSVKSELGVGTTKIVKQ
;
A
#
# COMPACT_ATOMS: atom_id res chain seq x y z
N MET A 1 39.80 34.64 30.67
CA MET A 1 39.14 34.31 29.38
C MET A 1 38.45 32.96 29.52
N LYS A 2 37.17 32.91 29.88
CA LYS A 2 36.38 31.66 29.90
C LYS A 2 35.66 31.57 28.56
N LYS A 3 36.02 30.58 27.74
CA LYS A 3 35.37 30.30 26.45
C LYS A 3 33.97 29.74 26.73
N LEU A 4 32.94 30.45 26.28
CA LEU A 4 31.56 29.98 26.31
C LEU A 4 31.36 29.08 25.06
N LEU A 5 31.16 27.79 25.28
CA LEU A 5 30.90 26.83 24.20
C LEU A 5 29.39 26.87 23.90
N LEU A 6 29.02 27.40 22.74
CA LEU A 6 27.64 27.45 22.27
C LEU A 6 27.30 26.10 21.60
N PHE A 7 26.53 25.26 22.29
CA PHE A 7 25.96 24.05 21.69
C PHE A 7 24.72 24.43 20.87
N ILE A 8 24.86 24.40 19.55
CA ILE A 8 23.73 24.42 18.62
C ILE A 8 23.15 23.00 18.61
N ILE A 9 22.02 22.80 19.29
CA ILE A 9 21.24 21.56 19.16
C ILE A 9 20.46 21.68 17.86
N VAL A 10 20.93 20.98 16.83
CA VAL A 10 20.15 20.72 15.63
C VAL A 10 19.06 19.72 16.02
N ALA A 11 17.81 20.17 16.08
CA ALA A 11 16.66 19.28 16.26
C ALA A 11 16.48 18.47 14.96
N LEU A 12 17.04 17.26 14.91
CA LEU A 12 16.66 16.27 13.90
C LEU A 12 15.24 15.80 14.21
N SER A 13 14.28 16.19 13.37
CA SER A 13 12.97 15.54 13.32
C SER A 13 13.14 14.15 12.71
N LEU A 14 13.07 13.11 13.53
CA LEU A 14 12.94 11.72 13.06
C LEU A 14 11.48 11.49 12.66
N ASN A 15 11.24 11.30 11.37
CA ASN A 15 9.93 10.89 10.85
C ASN A 15 9.70 9.42 11.22
N ILE A 16 8.58 9.16 11.86
CA ILE A 16 8.16 7.81 12.25
C ILE A 16 7.26 7.29 11.16
N ASN A 17 7.59 6.10 10.73
CA ASN A 17 7.29 5.59 9.42
C ASN A 17 6.58 4.25 9.64
N ALA A 18 5.27 4.21 9.42
CA ALA A 18 4.49 2.97 9.50
C ALA A 18 4.17 2.46 8.09
N GLN A 19 4.41 1.16 7.85
CA GLN A 19 3.95 0.53 6.61
C GLN A 19 2.42 0.49 6.63
N THR A 20 1.81 1.13 5.64
CA THR A 20 0.37 1.36 5.52
C THR A 20 -0.09 0.82 4.18
N THR A 21 -1.22 0.12 4.17
CA THR A 21 -1.93 -0.24 2.94
C THR A 21 -2.71 0.97 2.43
N ILE A 22 -2.31 1.51 1.28
CA ILE A 22 -2.94 2.65 0.60
C ILE A 22 -4.14 2.18 -0.23
N PHE A 23 -4.02 0.99 -0.83
CA PHE A 23 -5.03 0.38 -1.68
C PHE A 23 -5.02 -1.13 -1.49
N ALA A 24 -6.19 -1.76 -1.56
CA ALA A 24 -6.36 -3.20 -1.56
C ALA A 24 -7.52 -3.60 -2.47
N GLU A 25 -7.39 -4.76 -3.10
CA GLU A 25 -8.44 -5.44 -3.85
C GLU A 25 -8.20 -6.95 -3.75
N ASP A 26 -9.22 -7.68 -3.31
CA ASP A 26 -9.27 -9.15 -3.20
C ASP A 26 -10.47 -9.76 -3.94
N TRP A 27 -11.26 -8.95 -4.65
CA TRP A 27 -12.46 -9.36 -5.40
C TRP A 27 -13.59 -9.98 -4.54
N ASP A 28 -13.41 -10.03 -3.23
CA ASP A 28 -14.35 -10.59 -2.25
C ASP A 28 -15.08 -9.51 -1.43
N GLY A 29 -14.89 -8.24 -1.82
CA GLY A 29 -15.54 -7.09 -1.21
C GLY A 29 -14.65 -6.33 -0.23
N ASN A 30 -13.38 -6.73 -0.04
CA ASN A 30 -12.38 -5.88 0.62
C ASN A 30 -11.60 -5.09 -0.44
N GLY A 31 -12.31 -4.16 -1.06
CA GLY A 31 -11.77 -3.35 -2.15
C GLY A 31 -12.87 -2.56 -2.83
N PRO A 32 -12.52 -1.80 -3.88
CA PRO A 32 -13.49 -1.06 -4.68
C PRO A 32 -14.34 -1.98 -5.57
N GLY A 33 -13.87 -3.20 -5.88
CA GLY A 33 -14.54 -4.15 -6.76
C GLY A 33 -14.40 -3.80 -8.23
N ILE A 34 -14.59 -4.80 -9.11
CA ILE A 34 -14.35 -4.71 -10.56
C ILE A 34 -15.04 -3.52 -11.27
N ASN A 35 -16.15 -3.02 -10.75
CA ASN A 35 -16.89 -1.90 -11.35
C ASN A 35 -16.13 -0.56 -11.30
N GLU A 36 -15.16 -0.42 -10.39
CA GLU A 36 -14.32 0.78 -10.28
C GLU A 36 -13.02 0.66 -11.11
N TRP A 37 -12.72 -0.56 -11.58
CA TRP A 37 -11.64 -0.82 -12.51
C TRP A 37 -12.10 -0.57 -13.95
N ILE A 38 -11.15 -0.26 -14.83
CA ILE A 38 -11.45 -0.03 -16.25
C ILE A 38 -10.84 -1.17 -17.06
N LEU A 39 -11.66 -1.80 -17.90
CA LEU A 39 -11.24 -2.86 -18.80
C LEU A 39 -11.03 -2.30 -20.20
N TYR A 40 -9.91 -2.64 -20.83
CA TYR A 40 -9.71 -2.40 -22.27
C TYR A 40 -9.36 -3.71 -22.97
N ASN A 41 -10.31 -4.23 -23.74
CA ASN A 41 -10.06 -5.27 -24.72
C ASN A 41 -9.65 -4.61 -26.04
N ILE A 42 -8.33 -4.49 -26.28
CA ILE A 42 -7.82 -3.77 -27.46
C ILE A 42 -7.86 -4.64 -28.71
N ASP A 43 -7.73 -5.95 -28.55
CA ASP A 43 -7.61 -6.85 -29.69
C ASP A 43 -8.94 -7.44 -30.18
N ASN A 44 -9.98 -7.39 -29.35
CA ASN A 44 -11.31 -7.95 -29.57
C ASN A 44 -11.27 -9.42 -30.00
N ARG A 45 -10.34 -10.20 -29.46
CA ARG A 45 -10.23 -11.63 -29.76
C ARG A 45 -11.31 -12.45 -29.06
N THR A 46 -11.64 -13.58 -29.68
CA THR A 46 -12.68 -14.49 -29.20
C THR A 46 -12.03 -15.69 -28.51
N PRO A 47 -12.29 -15.92 -27.21
CA PRO A 47 -11.78 -17.07 -26.48
C PRO A 47 -12.20 -18.39 -27.11
N VAL A 48 -11.33 -19.41 -27.03
CA VAL A 48 -11.71 -20.78 -27.36
C VAL A 48 -12.82 -21.24 -26.42
N GLY A 49 -13.89 -21.78 -27.00
CA GLY A 49 -15.05 -22.28 -26.29
C GLY A 49 -15.05 -23.79 -26.04
N PRO A 50 -16.01 -24.31 -25.24
CA PRO A 50 -16.16 -25.75 -24.97
C PRO A 50 -16.55 -26.59 -26.20
N GLY A 51 -16.87 -25.95 -27.34
CA GLY A 51 -17.01 -26.62 -28.64
C GLY A 51 -15.73 -26.58 -29.51
N GLY A 52 -14.63 -26.07 -28.97
CA GLY A 52 -13.32 -26.01 -29.61
C GLY A 52 -12.57 -27.35 -29.62
N ILE A 53 -11.33 -27.34 -30.11
CA ILE A 53 -10.53 -28.54 -30.41
C ILE A 53 -10.34 -29.43 -29.17
N ASP A 54 -10.29 -28.84 -27.98
CA ASP A 54 -10.00 -29.56 -26.73
C ASP A 54 -11.15 -29.56 -25.70
N GLY A 55 -12.28 -28.88 -26.00
CA GLY A 55 -13.47 -28.92 -25.13
C GLY A 55 -13.36 -28.17 -23.79
N GLU A 56 -12.33 -27.35 -23.61
CA GLU A 56 -12.06 -26.60 -22.38
C GLU A 56 -13.04 -25.43 -22.18
N ALA A 57 -13.60 -25.32 -20.98
CA ALA A 57 -14.66 -24.35 -20.68
C ALA A 57 -14.16 -23.06 -20.00
N LEU A 58 -12.97 -23.07 -19.39
CA LEU A 58 -12.53 -21.97 -18.52
C LEU A 58 -12.19 -20.69 -19.29
N SER A 59 -11.44 -20.78 -20.40
CA SER A 59 -11.16 -19.64 -21.27
C SER A 59 -12.45 -18.97 -21.75
N PHE A 60 -13.49 -19.76 -22.00
CA PHE A 60 -14.79 -19.26 -22.45
C PHE A 60 -15.58 -18.51 -21.37
N LEU A 61 -15.22 -18.63 -20.09
CA LEU A 61 -15.83 -17.80 -19.05
C LEU A 61 -15.35 -16.34 -19.12
N ILE A 62 -14.25 -16.07 -19.83
CA ILE A 62 -13.58 -14.77 -19.89
C ILE A 62 -13.91 -14.10 -21.23
N GLN A 63 -15.09 -13.51 -21.33
CA GLN A 63 -15.62 -12.92 -22.59
C GLN A 63 -15.25 -11.44 -22.79
N ASP A 64 -14.62 -10.82 -21.80
CA ASP A 64 -14.06 -9.47 -21.85
C ASP A 64 -12.55 -9.56 -21.53
N ALA A 65 -11.82 -8.44 -21.53
CA ALA A 65 -10.38 -8.39 -21.25
C ALA A 65 -9.99 -9.13 -19.96
N TRP A 66 -10.81 -8.93 -18.92
CA TRP A 66 -10.67 -9.57 -17.62
C TRP A 66 -12.05 -9.90 -17.05
N THR A 67 -12.16 -10.97 -16.27
CA THR A 67 -13.42 -11.37 -15.65
C THR A 67 -13.18 -11.87 -14.23
N VAL A 68 -13.95 -11.37 -13.26
CA VAL A 68 -13.97 -11.91 -11.90
C VAL A 68 -14.80 -13.19 -11.91
N LEU A 69 -14.20 -14.27 -11.43
CA LEU A 69 -14.79 -15.60 -11.38
C LEU A 69 -14.80 -16.11 -9.95
N SER A 70 -15.90 -16.74 -9.55
CA SER A 70 -15.97 -17.44 -8.27
C SER A 70 -15.27 -18.79 -8.35
N PHE A 71 -14.87 -19.30 -7.19
CA PHE A 71 -14.33 -20.65 -7.05
C PHE A 71 -15.24 -21.72 -7.66
N GLU A 72 -16.57 -21.60 -7.49
CA GLU A 72 -17.56 -22.53 -8.06
C GLU A 72 -17.55 -22.52 -9.59
N GLN A 73 -17.46 -21.35 -10.21
CA GLN A 73 -17.40 -21.22 -11.67
C GLN A 73 -16.15 -21.87 -12.24
N ILE A 74 -15.00 -21.64 -11.60
CA ILE A 74 -13.71 -22.18 -12.06
C ILE A 74 -13.69 -23.71 -11.89
N GLN A 75 -14.13 -24.25 -10.75
CA GLN A 75 -14.22 -25.69 -10.55
C GLN A 75 -15.18 -26.37 -11.53
N GLY A 76 -16.31 -25.74 -11.82
CA GLY A 76 -17.29 -26.24 -12.79
C GLY A 76 -16.75 -26.29 -14.22
N ALA A 77 -15.84 -25.38 -14.57
CA ALA A 77 -15.22 -25.31 -15.89
C ALA A 77 -13.92 -26.13 -16.03
N ASN A 78 -13.29 -26.53 -14.92
CA ASN A 78 -12.05 -27.28 -14.94
C ASN A 78 -11.99 -28.32 -13.79
N SER A 79 -12.54 -29.51 -14.05
CA SER A 79 -12.71 -30.58 -13.04
C SER A 79 -11.41 -31.29 -12.64
N LEU A 80 -10.30 -31.07 -13.35
CA LEU A 80 -9.00 -31.66 -13.04
C LEU A 80 -8.15 -30.77 -12.11
N PHE A 81 -8.64 -29.58 -11.76
CA PHE A 81 -7.90 -28.64 -10.92
C PHE A 81 -8.15 -28.90 -9.43
N GLU A 82 -7.21 -29.64 -8.83
CA GLU A 82 -7.00 -29.63 -7.38
C GLU A 82 -6.41 -28.27 -6.99
N ALA A 83 -7.16 -27.50 -6.20
CA ALA A 83 -6.77 -26.29 -5.47
C ALA A 83 -5.77 -25.33 -6.14
N TYR A 84 -6.20 -24.09 -6.39
CA TYR A 84 -5.32 -22.92 -6.54
C TYR A 84 -4.12 -23.02 -5.59
N PRO A 85 -2.95 -22.46 -5.96
CA PRO A 85 -1.78 -22.48 -5.11
C PRO A 85 -1.94 -21.52 -3.91
N ALA A 86 -3.02 -21.64 -3.13
CA ALA A 86 -3.36 -20.85 -1.96
C ALA A 86 -2.23 -20.85 -0.93
N ALA A 87 -1.50 -21.96 -0.79
CA ALA A 87 -0.32 -22.02 0.07
C ALA A 87 0.82 -21.07 -0.38
N ALA A 88 0.96 -20.81 -1.68
CA ALA A 88 2.00 -19.93 -2.23
C ALA A 88 1.53 -18.49 -2.42
N THR A 89 0.21 -18.26 -2.54
CA THR A 89 -0.36 -17.00 -3.02
C THR A 89 -1.39 -16.38 -2.08
N GLY A 90 -1.98 -17.16 -1.18
CA GLY A 90 -3.13 -16.76 -0.38
C GLY A 90 -4.42 -16.55 -1.19
N MET A 91 -4.47 -16.97 -2.46
CA MET A 91 -5.66 -16.87 -3.30
C MET A 91 -6.82 -17.68 -2.73
N GLU A 92 -7.93 -17.02 -2.43
CA GLU A 92 -9.17 -17.61 -1.92
C GLU A 92 -10.37 -16.85 -2.52
N GLY A 93 -11.58 -17.42 -2.44
CA GLY A 93 -12.79 -16.72 -2.87
C GLY A 93 -12.89 -16.42 -4.38
N ASN A 94 -13.21 -15.18 -4.71
CA ASN A 94 -13.32 -14.69 -6.08
C ASN A 94 -11.95 -14.23 -6.59
N ILE A 95 -11.68 -14.50 -7.88
CA ILE A 95 -10.38 -14.22 -8.49
C ILE A 95 -10.62 -13.54 -9.83
N ILE A 96 -9.76 -12.62 -10.23
CA ILE A 96 -9.83 -12.05 -11.57
C ILE A 96 -8.96 -12.84 -12.55
N ALA A 97 -9.51 -13.09 -13.73
CA ALA A 97 -8.89 -13.90 -14.77
C ALA A 97 -8.79 -13.17 -16.11
N SER A 98 -7.74 -13.45 -16.87
CA SER A 98 -7.59 -13.08 -18.28
C SER A 98 -7.12 -14.30 -19.08
N ASN A 99 -7.37 -14.32 -20.39
CA ASN A 99 -7.01 -15.44 -21.27
C ASN A 99 -6.25 -14.95 -22.50
N SER A 100 -5.39 -15.79 -23.06
CA SER A 100 -4.74 -15.53 -24.35
C SER A 100 -4.95 -16.66 -25.37
N TRP A 101 -5.88 -17.57 -25.08
CA TRP A 101 -6.19 -18.70 -25.95
C TRP A 101 -7.44 -18.45 -26.78
N TYR A 102 -7.20 -18.13 -28.05
CA TYR A 102 -8.22 -17.61 -28.94
C TYR A 102 -8.42 -18.45 -30.19
N THR A 103 -9.58 -18.27 -30.83
CA THR A 103 -9.82 -18.74 -32.21
C THR A 103 -10.27 -17.55 -33.08
N PRO A 104 -9.49 -17.15 -34.11
CA PRO A 104 -8.16 -17.65 -34.46
C PRO A 104 -7.07 -17.26 -33.44
N VAL A 105 -5.96 -17.99 -33.45
CA VAL A 105 -4.79 -17.76 -32.57
C VAL A 105 -4.24 -16.35 -32.70
N GLY A 106 -3.80 -15.75 -31.58
CA GLY A 106 -3.03 -14.52 -31.57
C GLY A 106 -2.68 -14.00 -30.17
N ILE A 107 -2.06 -12.82 -30.14
CA ILE A 107 -1.47 -12.20 -28.93
C ILE A 107 -2.50 -11.34 -28.19
N ALA A 108 -2.84 -11.67 -26.95
CA ALA A 108 -3.71 -10.86 -26.09
C ALA A 108 -3.28 -9.40 -26.03
N ASN A 109 -4.24 -8.49 -25.86
CA ASN A 109 -3.95 -7.09 -25.53
C ASN A 109 -5.05 -6.55 -24.61
N ASP A 110 -5.09 -7.11 -23.42
CA ASP A 110 -6.21 -6.99 -22.49
C ASP A 110 -5.78 -6.31 -21.20
N TRP A 111 -6.31 -5.12 -20.94
CA TRP A 111 -5.89 -4.28 -19.84
C TRP A 111 -6.89 -4.26 -18.69
N LEU A 112 -6.37 -4.45 -17.48
CA LEU A 112 -7.04 -4.22 -16.21
C LEU A 112 -6.44 -2.97 -15.57
N VAL A 113 -7.14 -1.85 -15.63
CA VAL A 113 -6.68 -0.53 -15.14
C VAL A 113 -7.26 -0.24 -13.76
N SER A 114 -6.40 0.02 -12.78
CA SER A 114 -6.80 0.36 -11.42
C SER A 114 -7.64 1.64 -11.35
N PRO A 115 -8.45 1.81 -10.28
CA PRO A 115 -8.96 3.12 -9.87
C PRO A 115 -7.84 4.15 -9.68
N LEU A 116 -8.19 5.44 -9.60
CA LEU A 116 -7.23 6.50 -9.29
C LEU A 116 -6.82 6.39 -7.82
N ILE A 117 -5.53 6.22 -7.55
CA ILE A 117 -5.01 6.06 -6.20
C ILE A 117 -4.11 7.26 -5.87
N THR A 118 -4.38 7.91 -4.75
CA THR A 118 -3.54 9.02 -4.27
C THR A 118 -2.50 8.49 -3.28
N ILE A 119 -1.23 8.72 -3.58
CA ILE A 119 -0.13 8.37 -2.69
C ILE A 119 0.00 9.46 -1.63
N PRO A 120 0.03 9.12 -0.32
CA PRO A 120 0.23 10.09 0.73
C PRO A 120 1.51 10.92 0.52
N GLU A 121 1.46 12.20 0.90
CA GLU A 121 2.63 13.07 0.87
C GLU A 121 3.73 12.53 1.80
N GLY A 122 4.99 12.61 1.36
CA GLY A 122 6.13 12.10 2.11
C GLY A 122 6.22 10.57 2.22
N ALA A 123 5.35 9.82 1.54
CA ALA A 123 5.42 8.36 1.50
C ALA A 123 6.77 7.87 0.95
N THR A 124 7.28 6.79 1.52
CA THR A 124 8.50 6.09 1.09
C THR A 124 8.25 4.59 1.02
N ASN A 125 9.17 3.82 0.42
CA ASN A 125 9.04 2.36 0.28
C ASN A 125 7.68 1.96 -0.33
N ILE A 126 7.27 2.68 -1.38
CA ILE A 126 6.01 2.43 -2.08
C ILE A 126 6.15 1.12 -2.85
N SER A 127 5.22 0.18 -2.65
CA SER A 127 5.28 -1.15 -3.26
C SER A 127 3.92 -1.63 -3.72
N LEU A 128 3.83 -2.00 -4.99
CA LEU A 128 2.69 -2.73 -5.56
C LEU A 128 2.92 -4.23 -5.36
N ASN A 129 1.95 -4.93 -4.80
CA ASN A 129 2.04 -6.35 -4.47
C ASN A 129 0.79 -7.07 -4.99
N TRP A 130 0.93 -8.30 -5.45
CA TRP A 130 -0.20 -9.08 -5.96
C TRP A 130 0.14 -10.57 -5.98
N ALA A 131 -0.89 -11.39 -5.89
CA ALA A 131 -0.81 -12.81 -6.19
C ALA A 131 -1.04 -13.05 -7.68
N ALA A 132 -0.28 -13.95 -8.30
CA ALA A 132 -0.47 -14.36 -9.70
C ALA A 132 -0.26 -15.87 -9.87
N THR A 133 -0.98 -16.49 -10.80
CA THR A 133 -0.70 -17.86 -11.27
C THR A 133 -1.19 -18.04 -12.71
N SER A 134 -0.47 -18.83 -13.52
CA SER A 134 -1.01 -19.33 -14.78
C SER A 134 -1.71 -20.67 -14.56
N LEU A 135 -2.71 -21.00 -15.38
CA LEU A 135 -3.39 -22.30 -15.33
C LEU A 135 -2.95 -23.26 -16.46
N GLY A 136 -2.05 -22.82 -17.34
CA GLY A 136 -1.57 -23.65 -18.43
C GLY A 136 -0.66 -24.79 -17.98
N ALA A 137 -0.48 -25.78 -18.86
CA ALA A 137 0.68 -26.67 -18.78
C ALA A 137 1.96 -25.82 -18.93
N THR A 138 3.11 -26.37 -18.56
CA THR A 138 4.40 -25.64 -18.59
C THR A 138 4.79 -25.06 -19.96
N ALA A 139 4.19 -25.55 -21.05
CA ALA A 139 4.38 -25.02 -22.41
C ALA A 139 3.43 -23.85 -22.77
N PHE A 140 2.40 -23.58 -21.95
CA PHE A 140 1.34 -22.61 -22.19
C PHE A 140 1.14 -21.70 -20.96
N LEU A 141 2.24 -21.39 -20.26
CA LEU A 141 2.22 -20.47 -19.12
C LEU A 141 2.06 -19.04 -19.63
N GLU A 142 1.22 -18.25 -18.96
CA GLU A 142 0.82 -16.92 -19.40
C GLU A 142 1.91 -15.85 -19.23
N ASP A 143 1.91 -14.90 -20.17
CA ASP A 143 2.71 -13.68 -20.14
C ASP A 143 1.83 -12.46 -19.79
N TYR A 144 2.38 -11.54 -19.01
CA TYR A 144 1.74 -10.25 -18.76
C TYR A 144 2.74 -9.17 -18.41
N ARG A 145 2.29 -7.93 -18.54
CA ARG A 145 3.03 -6.73 -18.13
C ARG A 145 2.28 -5.97 -17.05
N VAL A 146 3.04 -5.31 -16.18
CA VAL A 146 2.49 -4.32 -15.25
C VAL A 146 3.01 -2.95 -15.63
N HIS A 147 2.09 -2.00 -15.77
CA HIS A 147 2.40 -0.63 -16.17
C HIS A 147 1.95 0.37 -15.11
N LEU A 148 2.53 1.57 -15.17
CA LEU A 148 2.19 2.71 -14.33
C LEU A 148 1.83 3.91 -15.21
N SER A 149 0.70 4.54 -14.88
CA SER A 149 0.31 5.88 -15.31
C SER A 149 0.70 6.87 -14.21
N PRO A 150 1.87 7.53 -14.31
CA PRO A 150 2.42 8.35 -13.23
C PRO A 150 1.62 9.63 -12.97
N THR A 151 0.75 10.03 -13.91
CA THR A 151 -0.13 11.19 -13.78
C THR A 151 -1.60 10.80 -13.53
N GLY A 152 -1.88 9.50 -13.32
CA GLY A 152 -3.22 9.01 -12.99
C GLY A 152 -4.22 8.99 -14.17
N GLY A 153 -3.76 9.25 -15.39
CA GLY A 153 -4.59 9.13 -16.60
C GLY A 153 -5.03 7.68 -16.82
N SER A 154 -6.27 7.49 -17.28
CA SER A 154 -6.89 6.17 -17.38
C SER A 154 -6.80 5.52 -18.76
N GLN A 155 -6.45 6.27 -19.80
CA GLN A 155 -6.35 5.72 -21.16
C GLN A 155 -5.07 4.88 -21.28
N VAL A 156 -5.09 3.83 -22.10
CA VAL A 156 -3.91 2.95 -22.34
C VAL A 156 -2.65 3.76 -22.66
N ALA A 157 -2.77 4.82 -23.45
CA ALA A 157 -1.65 5.72 -23.80
C ALA A 157 -1.02 6.49 -22.61
N ASN A 158 -1.68 6.53 -21.44
CA ASN A 158 -1.14 7.17 -20.23
C ASN A 158 -0.21 6.25 -19.44
N PHE A 159 -0.26 4.94 -19.68
CA PHE A 159 0.60 3.94 -19.04
C PHE A 159 1.98 3.93 -19.70
N THR A 160 2.75 4.98 -19.38
CA THR A 160 4.03 5.30 -20.04
C THR A 160 5.24 4.65 -19.38
N THR A 161 5.06 4.03 -18.21
CA THR A 161 6.13 3.36 -17.46
C THR A 161 5.83 1.87 -17.35
N LEU A 162 6.65 1.04 -17.98
CA LEU A 162 6.66 -0.41 -17.75
C LEU A 162 7.33 -0.70 -16.40
N LEU A 163 6.62 -1.34 -15.49
CA LEU A 163 7.13 -1.72 -14.16
C LEU A 163 7.82 -3.08 -14.20
N ILE A 164 7.16 -4.07 -14.80
CA ILE A 164 7.69 -5.43 -14.97
C ILE A 164 7.07 -6.09 -16.20
N ASP A 165 7.87 -6.91 -16.87
CA ASP A 165 7.45 -7.81 -17.95
C ASP A 165 7.66 -9.25 -17.44
N VAL A 166 6.56 -9.98 -17.26
CA VAL A 166 6.53 -11.35 -16.72
C VAL A 166 6.28 -12.30 -17.88
N ASN A 167 7.26 -13.15 -18.16
CA ASN A 167 7.15 -14.19 -19.17
C ASN A 167 7.07 -15.55 -18.47
N ASN A 168 6.09 -16.38 -18.82
CA ASN A 168 5.79 -17.69 -18.27
C ASN A 168 5.51 -17.66 -16.75
N GLU A 169 4.44 -16.97 -16.33
CA GLU A 169 3.98 -17.00 -14.94
C GLU A 169 3.77 -18.44 -14.46
N LEU A 170 4.30 -18.77 -13.28
CA LEU A 170 4.29 -20.14 -12.82
C LEU A 170 2.87 -20.60 -12.49
N ASN A 171 2.57 -21.86 -12.83
CA ASN A 171 1.32 -22.51 -12.42
C ASN A 171 1.33 -23.04 -10.98
N THR A 172 2.45 -22.85 -10.26
CA THR A 172 2.55 -23.06 -8.81
C THR A 172 2.20 -21.81 -8.01
N GLY A 173 1.82 -20.73 -8.68
CA GLY A 173 1.54 -19.43 -8.06
C GLY A 173 2.77 -18.69 -7.56
N ASN A 174 2.65 -17.37 -7.49
CA ASN A 174 3.68 -16.47 -7.01
C ASN A 174 3.06 -15.24 -6.33
N TYR A 175 3.62 -14.84 -5.19
CA TYR A 175 3.31 -13.54 -4.57
C TYR A 175 4.39 -12.54 -4.97
N ARG A 176 3.99 -11.53 -5.73
CA ARG A 176 4.90 -10.56 -6.36
C ARG A 176 4.91 -9.25 -5.61
N THR A 177 6.06 -8.57 -5.72
CA THR A 177 6.34 -7.28 -5.10
C THR A 177 7.14 -6.46 -6.10
N GLN A 178 6.62 -5.30 -6.45
CA GLN A 178 7.25 -4.34 -7.35
C GLN A 178 7.39 -3.00 -6.64
N ALA A 179 8.63 -2.66 -6.29
CA ALA A 179 8.94 -1.37 -5.72
C ALA A 179 8.69 -0.25 -6.75
N LEU A 180 8.08 0.84 -6.27
CA LEU A 180 7.81 2.05 -7.04
C LEU A 180 8.69 3.21 -6.54
N SER A 181 8.83 4.24 -7.36
CA SER A 181 9.63 5.42 -7.00
C SER A 181 8.99 6.22 -5.88
N ASN A 182 9.77 6.62 -4.86
CA ASN A 182 9.33 7.54 -3.81
C ASN A 182 8.91 8.92 -4.34
N ASN A 183 9.30 9.29 -5.57
CA ASN A 183 8.86 10.55 -6.21
C ASN A 183 7.37 10.57 -6.54
N LEU A 184 6.67 9.45 -6.40
CA LEU A 184 5.21 9.38 -6.51
C LEU A 184 4.49 9.89 -5.26
N ALA A 185 5.19 10.13 -4.15
CA ALA A 185 4.59 10.67 -2.93
C ALA A 185 3.86 12.00 -3.20
N GLY A 186 2.62 12.11 -2.70
CA GLY A 186 1.76 13.29 -2.93
C GLY A 186 1.13 13.36 -4.33
N THR A 187 1.33 12.37 -5.19
CA THR A 187 0.73 12.31 -6.53
C THR A 187 -0.42 11.31 -6.59
N SER A 188 -1.26 11.43 -7.62
CA SER A 188 -2.27 10.41 -7.93
C SER A 188 -1.83 9.60 -9.15
N ILE A 189 -1.88 8.28 -9.02
CA ILE A 189 -1.43 7.31 -10.02
C ILE A 189 -2.53 6.33 -10.40
N ARG A 190 -2.30 5.59 -11.48
CA ARG A 190 -2.96 4.31 -11.75
C ARG A 190 -1.89 3.29 -12.12
N PHE A 191 -2.12 2.03 -11.80
CA PHE A 191 -1.35 0.92 -12.37
C PHE A 191 -2.28 0.07 -13.24
N ALA A 192 -1.72 -0.75 -14.11
CA ALA A 192 -2.50 -1.68 -14.92
C ALA A 192 -1.76 -2.99 -15.12
N PHE A 193 -2.53 -4.07 -15.19
CA PHE A 193 -2.07 -5.35 -15.70
C PHE A 193 -2.50 -5.47 -17.16
N GLN A 194 -1.57 -5.83 -18.04
CA GLN A 194 -1.83 -6.10 -19.45
C GLN A 194 -1.51 -7.56 -19.70
N ASN A 195 -2.50 -8.37 -20.06
CA ASN A 195 -2.23 -9.67 -20.65
C ASN A 195 -1.68 -9.45 -22.07
N ASP A 196 -0.50 -10.01 -22.34
CA ASP A 196 0.16 -10.01 -23.63
C ASP A 196 0.61 -11.40 -24.09
N GLY A 197 0.00 -12.44 -23.51
CA GLY A 197 0.20 -13.82 -23.88
C GLY A 197 -0.16 -14.12 -25.33
N ASN A 198 0.47 -15.14 -25.92
CA ASN A 198 0.24 -15.54 -27.30
C ASN A 198 0.02 -17.04 -27.40
N ASP A 199 -1.23 -17.45 -27.60
CA ASP A 199 -1.60 -18.87 -27.68
C ASP A 199 -1.22 -19.65 -26.40
N GLN A 200 -1.38 -19.01 -25.23
CA GLN A 200 -1.17 -19.64 -23.93
C GLN A 200 -2.52 -20.15 -23.40
N TYR A 201 -2.91 -19.82 -22.16
CA TYR A 201 -4.18 -20.28 -21.61
C TYR A 201 -4.92 -19.21 -20.81
N VAL A 202 -4.86 -19.28 -19.48
CA VAL A 202 -5.57 -18.40 -18.54
C VAL A 202 -4.62 -18.03 -17.41
N MET A 203 -4.62 -16.75 -17.06
CA MET A 203 -3.92 -16.21 -15.89
C MET A 203 -4.91 -15.75 -14.85
N PHE A 204 -4.53 -15.89 -13.58
CA PHE A 204 -5.27 -15.41 -12.43
C PHE A 204 -4.46 -14.37 -11.66
N LEU A 205 -5.14 -13.34 -11.18
CA LEU A 205 -4.62 -12.34 -10.26
C LEU A 205 -5.53 -12.21 -9.04
N ASP A 206 -4.93 -11.89 -7.90
CA ASP A 206 -5.65 -11.68 -6.65
C ASP A 206 -4.80 -10.88 -5.65
N ASN A 207 -5.37 -10.53 -4.49
CA ASN A 207 -4.68 -9.94 -3.34
C ASN A 207 -3.80 -8.75 -3.72
N ILE A 208 -4.33 -7.85 -4.57
CA ILE A 208 -3.62 -6.70 -5.09
C ILE A 208 -3.58 -5.63 -4.01
N THR A 209 -2.39 -5.20 -3.63
CA THR A 209 -2.21 -4.15 -2.64
C THR A 209 -1.18 -3.13 -3.08
N LEU A 210 -1.42 -1.87 -2.73
CA LEU A 210 -0.40 -0.83 -2.76
C LEU A 210 -0.08 -0.46 -1.32
N THR A 211 1.17 -0.65 -0.92
CA THR A 211 1.64 -0.29 0.43
C THR A 211 2.68 0.81 0.35
N ALA A 212 2.79 1.62 1.39
CA ALA A 212 3.90 2.54 1.56
C ALA A 212 4.18 2.78 3.04
N THR A 213 5.39 3.20 3.33
CA THR A 213 5.75 3.80 4.61
C THR A 213 5.30 5.25 4.61
N VAL A 214 4.31 5.60 5.43
CA VAL A 214 3.77 6.97 5.51
C VAL A 214 4.29 7.65 6.79
N PRO A 215 4.84 8.87 6.70
CA PRO A 215 5.21 9.63 7.89
C PRO A 215 3.93 9.99 8.65
N LEU A 216 3.86 9.61 9.93
CA LEU A 216 2.78 10.05 10.80
C LEU A 216 2.89 11.55 11.03
N SER A 217 1.77 12.27 10.98
CA SER A 217 1.77 13.67 11.45
C SER A 217 2.19 13.69 12.93
N SER A 218 2.92 14.73 13.37
CA SER A 218 3.38 14.81 14.76
C SER A 218 2.23 14.77 15.77
N ASN A 219 1.05 15.25 15.37
CA ASN A 219 -0.18 15.24 16.17
C ASN A 219 -0.78 13.84 16.25
N ASP A 220 -0.90 13.11 15.13
CA ASP A 220 -1.45 11.75 15.12
C ASP A 220 -0.52 10.78 15.84
N PHE A 221 0.79 10.92 15.65
CA PHE A 221 1.75 10.14 16.42
C PHE A 221 1.64 10.44 17.92
N PHE A 222 1.50 11.72 18.31
CA PHE A 222 1.33 12.06 19.72
C PHE A 222 0.04 11.44 20.29
N ALA A 223 -1.09 11.65 19.63
CA ALA A 223 -2.40 11.20 20.10
C ALA A 223 -2.49 9.67 20.23
N ASN A 224 -1.84 8.92 19.32
CA ASN A 224 -1.84 7.47 19.34
C ASN A 224 -0.91 6.86 20.40
N ASN A 225 0.13 7.58 20.84
CA ASN A 225 1.16 7.01 21.71
C ASN A 225 1.25 7.65 23.10
N PHE A 226 0.76 8.88 23.27
CA PHE A 226 0.91 9.64 24.49
C PHE A 226 -0.39 10.34 24.91
N LYS A 227 -0.56 10.50 26.21
CA LYS A 227 -1.61 11.29 26.83
C LYS A 227 -0.98 12.36 27.69
N ILE A 228 -1.43 13.60 27.56
CA ILE A 228 -0.99 14.73 28.39
C ILE A 228 -2.18 15.38 29.09
N TYR A 229 -2.09 15.59 30.40
CA TYR A 229 -3.18 16.18 31.18
C TYR A 229 -2.70 16.78 32.53
N PRO A 230 -3.40 17.76 33.10
CA PRO A 230 -4.51 18.49 32.50
C PRO A 230 -4.02 19.42 31.39
N ASN A 231 -4.92 19.76 30.46
CA ASN A 231 -4.72 20.83 29.49
C ASN A 231 -6.07 21.58 29.36
N PRO A 232 -6.20 22.84 29.82
CA PRO A 232 -5.15 23.71 30.35
C PRO A 232 -4.51 23.27 31.67
N ALA A 233 -3.24 23.65 31.90
CA ALA A 233 -2.44 23.28 33.07
C ALA A 233 -2.05 24.50 33.92
N LYS A 234 -1.93 24.32 35.24
CA LYS A 234 -1.42 25.34 36.17
C LYS A 234 0.06 25.12 36.47
N ASP A 235 0.39 24.20 37.37
CA ASP A 235 1.78 24.03 37.82
C ASP A 235 2.44 22.78 37.26
N VAL A 236 1.63 21.81 36.87
CA VAL A 236 2.07 20.46 36.53
C VAL A 236 1.27 19.93 35.35
N ILE A 237 1.98 19.22 34.45
CA ILE A 237 1.40 18.35 33.42
C ILE A 237 1.86 16.92 33.66
N ASN A 238 0.94 15.98 33.52
CA ASN A 238 1.21 14.55 33.54
C ASN A 238 1.31 14.06 32.11
N LEU A 239 2.31 13.24 31.84
CA LEU A 239 2.53 12.57 30.58
C LEU A 239 2.46 11.06 30.81
N ALA A 240 1.70 10.33 30.01
CA ALA A 240 1.55 8.89 30.09
C ALA A 240 1.59 8.24 28.70
N THR A 241 2.11 7.02 28.63
CA THR A 241 2.10 6.16 27.43
C THR A 241 1.85 4.71 27.82
N SER A 242 1.24 3.94 26.91
CA SER A 242 1.04 2.49 27.04
C SER A 242 1.74 1.70 25.92
N THR A 243 2.44 2.37 25.00
CA THR A 243 2.98 1.76 23.78
C THR A 243 4.50 1.83 23.70
N THR A 244 5.17 2.67 24.49
CA THR A 244 6.62 2.89 24.42
C THR A 244 7.19 3.46 25.74
N LEU A 245 8.49 3.72 25.78
CA LEU A 245 9.19 4.35 26.91
C LEU A 245 9.56 5.80 26.57
N ILE A 246 9.28 6.72 27.48
CA ILE A 246 9.59 8.14 27.32
C ILE A 246 11.05 8.40 27.70
N GLU A 247 11.86 8.83 26.75
CA GLU A 247 13.27 9.17 26.97
C GLU A 247 13.43 10.61 27.45
N ASN A 248 12.84 11.55 26.72
CA ASN A 248 13.03 12.99 26.94
C ASN A 248 11.79 13.79 26.57
N VAL A 249 11.55 14.88 27.28
CA VAL A 249 10.48 15.83 26.99
C VAL A 249 11.06 17.23 26.90
N VAL A 250 10.71 17.96 25.85
CA VAL A 250 11.10 19.35 25.61
C VAL A 250 9.85 20.21 25.52
N VAL A 251 9.83 21.33 26.24
CA VAL A 251 8.77 22.34 26.15
C VAL A 251 9.33 23.57 25.45
N THR A 252 8.63 24.06 24.44
CA THR A 252 9.00 25.25 23.65
C THR A 252 7.90 26.30 23.67
N ASP A 253 8.30 27.57 23.60
CA ASP A 253 7.38 28.70 23.44
C ASP A 253 6.98 28.92 21.96
N LEU A 254 6.10 29.90 21.70
CA LEU A 254 5.62 30.24 20.36
C LEU A 254 6.71 30.66 19.38
N ASN A 255 7.88 31.08 19.88
CA ASN A 255 9.03 31.46 19.06
C ASN A 255 9.98 30.28 18.84
N GLY A 256 9.61 29.07 19.27
CA GLY A 256 10.41 27.86 19.14
C GLY A 256 11.57 27.76 20.14
N ARG A 257 11.65 28.67 21.13
CA ARG A 257 12.70 28.61 22.14
C ARG A 257 12.37 27.55 23.17
N THR A 258 13.33 26.66 23.46
CA THR A 258 13.21 25.70 24.57
C THR A 258 13.16 26.42 25.90
N VAL A 259 12.08 26.23 26.64
CA VAL A 259 11.85 26.81 27.98
C VAL A 259 12.00 25.78 29.08
N LYS A 260 11.77 24.48 28.78
CA LYS A 260 12.03 23.36 29.71
C LYS A 260 12.55 22.15 28.95
N SER A 261 13.33 21.33 29.64
CA SER A 261 13.73 20.00 29.20
C SER A 261 13.74 19.05 30.40
N PHE A 262 13.18 17.86 30.21
CA PHE A 262 13.11 16.79 31.20
C PHE A 262 13.75 15.55 30.61
N ASN A 263 14.82 15.06 31.24
CA ASN A 263 15.40 13.76 30.89
C ASN A 263 14.80 12.70 31.81
N LEU A 264 14.06 11.76 31.22
CA LEU A 264 13.26 10.77 31.94
C LEU A 264 13.86 9.35 31.84
N ASN A 265 14.78 9.10 30.90
CA ASN A 265 15.50 7.83 30.75
C ASN A 265 14.60 6.57 30.76
N GLY A 266 13.46 6.62 30.07
CA GLY A 266 12.64 5.44 29.79
C GLY A 266 11.51 5.19 30.81
N LEU A 267 10.64 6.17 31.03
CA LEU A 267 9.45 6.03 31.89
C LEU A 267 8.18 5.84 31.08
N THR A 268 7.18 5.15 31.63
CA THR A 268 5.83 5.07 31.03
C THR A 268 4.89 6.17 31.50
N GLN A 269 5.21 6.82 32.63
CA GLN A 269 4.49 7.97 33.16
C GLN A 269 5.47 8.96 33.79
N ALA A 270 5.21 10.25 33.64
CA ALA A 270 6.02 11.31 34.23
C ALA A 270 5.18 12.53 34.61
N GLU A 271 5.52 13.11 35.75
CA GLU A 271 5.00 14.39 36.21
C GLU A 271 6.01 15.50 35.87
N LEU A 272 5.59 16.50 35.11
CA LEU A 272 6.46 17.58 34.64
C LEU A 272 6.03 18.91 35.26
N ASN A 273 6.92 19.50 36.07
CA ASN A 273 6.69 20.79 36.71
C ASN A 273 6.96 21.94 35.73
N ILE A 274 5.92 22.75 35.51
CA ILE A 274 5.90 23.93 34.62
C ILE A 274 5.47 25.21 35.36
N SER A 275 5.51 25.21 36.70
CA SER A 275 5.02 26.31 37.55
C SER A 275 5.71 27.65 37.32
N ASP A 276 6.98 27.63 36.92
CA ASP A 276 7.80 28.79 36.60
C ASP A 276 7.58 29.33 35.17
N LEU A 277 6.75 28.68 34.36
CA LEU A 277 6.36 29.21 33.05
C LEU A 277 5.24 30.25 33.19
N THR A 278 5.38 31.35 32.46
CA THR A 278 4.32 32.35 32.34
C THR A 278 3.11 31.78 31.62
N SER A 279 1.91 32.26 31.95
CA SER A 279 0.67 31.88 31.26
C SER A 279 0.79 32.11 29.75
N GLY A 280 0.35 31.14 28.94
CA GLY A 280 0.55 31.18 27.50
C GLY A 280 0.41 29.82 26.82
N MET A 281 0.65 29.80 25.51
CA MET A 281 0.65 28.57 24.72
C MET A 281 2.07 28.03 24.56
N TYR A 282 2.21 26.71 24.66
CA TYR A 282 3.48 26.01 24.53
C TYR A 282 3.30 24.74 23.70
N PHE A 283 4.39 24.26 23.13
CA PHE A 283 4.46 22.94 22.50
C PHE A 283 5.31 22.01 23.35
N VAL A 284 4.80 20.80 23.58
CA VAL A 284 5.48 19.73 24.30
C VAL A 284 5.86 18.66 23.30
N SER A 285 7.16 18.49 23.09
CA SER A 285 7.73 17.44 22.26
C SER A 285 8.23 16.31 23.15
N VAL A 286 7.77 15.09 22.89
CA VAL A 286 8.06 13.88 23.66
C VAL A 286 8.82 12.92 22.76
N LYS A 287 10.03 12.55 23.17
CA LYS A 287 10.90 11.58 22.51
C LYS A 287 10.76 10.21 23.17
N SER A 288 10.56 9.20 22.36
CA SER A 288 10.62 7.78 22.71
C SER A 288 11.44 6.98 21.70
N GLU A 289 11.57 5.68 21.94
CA GLU A 289 12.16 4.73 20.99
C GLU A 289 11.38 4.67 19.67
N LEU A 290 10.05 4.89 19.71
CA LEU A 290 9.23 4.94 18.50
C LEU A 290 9.45 6.24 17.71
N GLY A 291 9.85 7.32 18.39
CA GLY A 291 10.27 8.59 17.79
C GLY A 291 9.74 9.82 18.56
N VAL A 292 9.53 10.96 17.89
CA VAL A 292 9.12 12.23 18.53
C VAL A 292 7.69 12.62 18.19
N GLY A 293 6.85 12.76 19.22
CA GLY A 293 5.51 13.35 19.12
C GLY A 293 5.49 14.77 19.64
N THR A 294 4.67 15.64 19.07
CA THR A 294 4.48 16.99 19.60
C THR A 294 3.01 17.30 19.78
N THR A 295 2.66 17.92 20.90
CA THR A 295 1.30 18.42 21.17
C THR A 295 1.34 19.83 21.74
N LYS A 296 0.21 20.54 21.62
CA LYS A 296 0.04 21.89 22.14
C LYS A 296 -0.62 21.85 23.51
N ILE A 297 -0.09 22.64 24.45
CA ILE A 297 -0.70 22.87 25.77
C ILE A 297 -0.96 24.35 26.03
N VAL A 298 -1.88 24.62 26.95
CA VAL A 298 -2.19 25.95 27.46
C VAL A 298 -1.82 26.02 28.94
N LYS A 299 -0.87 26.90 29.30
CA LYS A 299 -0.48 27.22 30.68
C LYS A 299 -1.32 28.39 31.20
N GLN A 300 -1.89 28.24 32.38
CA GLN A 300 -2.65 29.28 33.10
C GLN A 300 -1.81 29.95 34.18
#